data_AF-A0A344LQI6-F1
#
_entry.id   AF-A0A344LQI6-F1
#
_cell.length_a   1.000
_cell.length_b   1.000
_cell.length_c   1.000
_cell.angle_alpha   90.00
_cell.angle_beta   90.00
_cell.angle_gamma   90.00
#
_symmetry.space_group_name_H-M   'P 1'
#
loop_
_entity.id
_entity.type
_entity.pdbx_description
1 polymer ?
#
loop_
_entity_poly.entity_id
_entity_poly.type
_entity_poly.pdbx_seq_one_letter_code
_entity_poly.pdbx_strand_id
1 'polypeptide(L)'
;MKRLKFYISIAVVSITLFSCKNYKEWTPENEKEFKESFQAEVQKDGSLNEEDAKFTADCIVEKAKEKNLSPDDLEKPENEAVFVEIVTKCTLESQKK
;
A
#
# COMPACT_ATOMS: atom_id res chain seq x y z
N MET A 1 -11.75 46.40 20.77
CA MET A 1 -11.16 45.05 20.80
C MET A 1 -12.30 44.08 21.05
N LYS A 2 -12.63 43.05 20.26
CA LYS A 2 -11.83 42.14 19.44
C LYS A 2 -12.67 41.69 18.23
N ARG A 3 -12.10 41.83 17.03
CA ARG A 3 -12.55 41.14 15.82
C ARG A 3 -12.12 39.68 15.97
N LEU A 4 -13.07 38.75 16.14
CA LEU A 4 -12.76 37.33 16.30
C LEU A 4 -13.96 36.45 15.91
N LYS A 5 -14.44 36.59 14.67
CA LYS A 5 -15.38 35.65 14.05
C LYS A 5 -15.03 35.35 12.58
N PHE A 6 -13.74 35.41 12.26
CA PHE A 6 -13.18 34.64 11.15
C PHE A 6 -12.54 33.39 11.76
N TYR A 7 -12.52 32.27 11.04
CA TYR A 7 -11.80 31.00 11.31
C TYR A 7 -12.58 29.73 11.72
N ILE A 8 -13.91 29.72 11.87
CA ILE A 8 -14.62 28.44 12.13
C ILE A 8 -15.19 27.80 10.84
N SER A 9 -15.22 28.51 9.71
CA SER A 9 -15.87 28.01 8.49
C SER A 9 -14.95 27.25 7.52
N ILE A 10 -13.63 27.23 7.72
CA ILE A 10 -12.70 26.58 6.77
C ILE A 10 -12.23 25.20 7.25
N ALA A 11 -12.31 24.92 8.56
CA ALA A 11 -11.88 23.62 9.11
C ALA A 11 -12.88 22.46 8.88
N VAL A 12 -14.11 22.75 8.42
CA VAL A 12 -15.17 21.73 8.26
C VAL A 12 -15.19 21.13 6.85
N VAL A 13 -14.42 21.67 5.89
CA VAL A 13 -14.40 21.16 4.50
C VAL A 13 -13.36 20.04 4.30
N SER A 14 -12.45 19.80 5.24
CA SER A 14 -11.46 18.72 5.10
C SER A 14 -11.98 17.32 5.46
N ILE A 15 -13.22 17.18 5.95
CA ILE A 15 -13.74 15.91 6.50
C ILE A 15 -14.66 15.14 5.50
N THR A 16 -14.82 15.63 4.27
CA THR A 16 -15.65 14.92 3.26
C THR A 16 -14.86 14.31 2.09
N LEU A 17 -13.53 14.36 2.12
CA LEU A 17 -12.68 13.62 1.17
C LEU A 17 -12.42 12.17 1.63
N PHE A 18 -13.40 11.54 2.28
CA PHE A 18 -13.56 10.08 2.15
C PHE A 18 -14.07 9.77 0.73
N SER A 19 -13.32 10.23 -0.26
CA SER A 19 -13.41 9.76 -1.63
C SER A 19 -13.15 8.26 -1.57
N CYS A 20 -13.99 7.47 -2.24
CA CYS A 20 -13.71 6.07 -2.50
C CYS A 20 -12.23 5.93 -2.88
N LYS A 21 -11.47 5.16 -2.10
CA LYS A 21 -10.03 4.99 -2.35
C LYS A 21 -9.86 4.46 -3.78
N ASN A 22 -9.04 5.15 -4.55
CA ASN A 22 -8.78 4.79 -5.93
C ASN A 22 -7.54 3.91 -5.98
N TYR A 23 -7.73 2.60 -5.90
CA TYR A 23 -6.68 1.60 -5.97
C TYR A 23 -6.26 1.25 -7.42
N LYS A 24 -6.65 2.07 -8.40
CA LYS A 24 -6.23 1.92 -9.80
C LYS A 24 -4.83 2.45 -10.09
N GLU A 25 -4.23 3.16 -9.14
CA GLU A 25 -2.90 3.76 -9.31
C GLU A 25 -2.05 3.58 -8.04
N TRP A 26 -0.73 3.48 -8.22
CA TRP A 26 0.22 3.52 -7.11
C TRP A 26 0.50 4.96 -6.70
N THR A 27 -0.41 5.55 -5.92
CA THR A 27 -0.12 6.82 -5.23
C THR A 27 0.72 6.55 -3.97
N PRO A 28 1.44 7.55 -3.42
CA PRO A 28 2.18 7.39 -2.17
C PRO A 28 1.33 6.84 -1.02
N GLU A 29 0.05 7.23 -0.96
CA GLU A 29 -0.90 6.74 0.05
C GLU A 29 -1.25 5.27 -0.16
N ASN A 30 -1.55 4.86 -1.40
CA ASN A 30 -1.87 3.46 -1.73
C ASN A 30 -0.65 2.54 -1.53
N GLU A 31 0.54 3.01 -1.89
CA GLU A 31 1.79 2.27 -1.63
C GLU A 31 2.01 2.06 -0.14
N LYS A 32 1.84 3.13 0.65
CA LYS A 32 2.00 3.05 2.10
C LYS A 32 1.02 2.05 2.71
N GLU A 33 -0.25 2.15 2.35
CA GLU A 33 -1.29 1.27 2.87
C GLU A 33 -1.08 -0.19 2.47
N PHE A 34 -0.72 -0.45 1.21
CA PHE A 34 -0.40 -1.80 0.74
C PHE A 34 0.77 -2.38 1.55
N LYS A 35 1.84 -1.62 1.73
CA LYS A 35 3.03 -2.06 2.46
C LYS A 35 2.73 -2.34 3.93
N GLU A 36 1.96 -1.46 4.58
CA GLU A 36 1.52 -1.63 5.97
C GLU A 36 0.64 -2.86 6.13
N SER A 37 -0.31 -3.08 5.20
CA SER A 37 -1.23 -4.22 5.23
C SER A 37 -0.49 -5.53 5.00
N PHE A 38 0.40 -5.59 4.01
CA PHE A 38 1.23 -6.76 3.75
C PHE A 38 2.10 -7.11 4.96
N GLN A 39 2.80 -6.11 5.53
CA GLN A 39 3.65 -6.31 6.70
C GLN A 39 2.84 -6.83 7.90
N ALA A 40 1.64 -6.27 8.14
CA ALA A 40 0.79 -6.71 9.24
C ALA A 40 0.37 -8.17 9.10
N GLU A 41 0.01 -8.62 7.89
CA GLU A 41 -0.37 -10.02 7.64
C GLU A 41 0.82 -10.98 7.81
N VAL A 42 1.98 -10.67 7.23
CA VAL A 42 3.17 -11.56 7.31
C VAL A 42 3.88 -11.54 8.67
N GLN A 43 3.59 -10.54 9.50
CA GLN A 43 4.04 -10.52 10.90
C GLN A 43 3.07 -11.29 11.80
N LYS A 44 1.77 -11.25 11.50
CA LYS A 44 0.73 -11.95 12.25
C LYS A 44 0.85 -13.47 12.09
N ASP A 45 1.20 -13.95 10.89
CA ASP A 45 1.42 -15.37 10.63
C ASP A 45 2.85 -15.84 11.02
N GLY A 46 3.78 -14.91 11.24
CA GLY A 46 5.18 -15.17 11.54
C GLY A 46 6.01 -15.65 10.34
N SER A 47 5.52 -15.43 9.11
CA SER A 47 6.15 -15.86 7.86
C SER A 47 7.46 -15.15 7.58
N LEU A 48 7.57 -13.87 7.95
CA LEU A 48 8.75 -13.03 7.73
C LEU A 48 9.09 -12.21 8.98
N ASN A 49 10.38 -11.97 9.21
CA ASN A 49 10.80 -10.95 10.19
C ASN A 49 10.49 -9.55 9.65
N GLU A 50 10.53 -8.53 10.51
CA GLU A 50 10.18 -7.15 10.14
C GLU A 50 10.99 -6.61 8.95
N GLU A 51 12.28 -6.90 8.91
CA GLU A 51 13.18 -6.41 7.87
C GLU A 51 12.89 -7.05 6.51
N ASP A 52 12.68 -8.37 6.49
CA ASP A 52 12.30 -9.14 5.32
C ASP A 52 10.90 -8.77 4.84
N ALA A 53 9.95 -8.56 5.76
CA ALA A 53 8.60 -8.12 5.44
C ALA A 53 8.60 -6.75 4.76
N LYS A 54 9.40 -5.81 5.30
CA LYS A 54 9.55 -4.47 4.71
C LYS A 54 10.18 -4.53 3.32
N PHE A 55 11.29 -5.26 3.17
CA PHE A 55 11.93 -5.43 1.86
C PHE A 55 10.98 -6.07 0.85
N THR A 56 10.29 -7.14 1.24
CA THR A 56 9.36 -7.86 0.38
C THR A 56 8.22 -6.95 -0.07
N ALA A 57 7.65 -6.16 0.84
CA ALA A 57 6.59 -5.20 0.51
C ALA A 57 7.06 -4.13 -0.50
N ASP A 58 8.26 -3.59 -0.31
CA ASP A 58 8.86 -2.62 -1.24
C ASP A 58 9.09 -3.25 -2.63
N CYS A 59 9.65 -4.45 -2.67
CA CYS A 59 9.89 -5.20 -3.90
C CYS A 59 8.59 -5.53 -4.66
N ILE A 60 7.52 -5.95 -3.95
CA ILE A 60 6.23 -6.26 -4.59
C ILE A 60 5.68 -5.04 -5.31
N VAL A 61 5.71 -3.87 -4.68
CA VAL A 61 5.24 -2.61 -5.28
C VAL A 61 6.06 -2.27 -6.53
N GLU A 62 7.39 -2.40 -6.47
CA GLU A 62 8.26 -2.15 -7.62
C GLU A 62 7.95 -3.09 -8.79
N LYS A 63 7.86 -4.40 -8.52
CA LYS A 63 7.59 -5.42 -9.55
C LYS A 63 6.17 -5.33 -10.12
N ALA A 64 5.18 -4.93 -9.31
CA ALA A 64 3.83 -4.66 -9.78
C ALA A 64 3.82 -3.47 -10.76
N LYS A 65 4.52 -2.37 -10.41
CA LYS A 65 4.69 -1.21 -11.29
C LYS A 65 5.39 -1.56 -12.61
N GLU A 66 6.47 -2.36 -12.57
CA GLU A 66 7.16 -2.84 -13.79
C GLU A 66 6.24 -3.62 -14.73
N LYS A 67 5.27 -4.35 -14.16
CA LYS A 67 4.26 -5.12 -14.90
C LYS A 67 3.01 -4.31 -15.25
N ASN A 68 2.97 -3.01 -14.93
CA ASN A 68 1.82 -2.12 -15.10
C ASN A 68 0.54 -2.61 -14.38
N LEU A 69 0.71 -3.26 -13.22
CA LEU A 69 -0.39 -3.70 -12.37
C LEU A 69 -0.66 -2.63 -11.31
N SER A 70 -1.92 -2.23 -11.18
CA SER A 70 -2.38 -1.40 -10.07
C SER A 70 -2.62 -2.23 -8.80
N PRO A 71 -2.78 -1.61 -7.62
CA PRO A 71 -3.21 -2.32 -6.42
C PRO A 71 -4.47 -3.17 -6.64
N ASP A 72 -5.49 -2.63 -7.30
CA ASP A 72 -6.73 -3.35 -7.64
C ASP A 72 -6.45 -4.58 -8.53
N ASP A 73 -5.47 -4.50 -9.42
CA ASP A 73 -5.13 -5.61 -10.30
C ASP A 73 -4.50 -6.77 -9.52
N LEU A 74 -3.82 -6.51 -8.40
CA LEU A 74 -3.22 -7.57 -7.58
C LEU A 74 -4.27 -8.39 -6.80
N GLU A 75 -5.44 -7.82 -6.53
CA GLU A 75 -6.54 -8.49 -5.83
C GLU A 75 -7.43 -9.32 -6.78
N LYS A 76 -7.27 -9.14 -8.09
CA LYS A 76 -8.08 -9.81 -9.10
C LYS A 76 -7.69 -11.29 -9.26
N PRO A 77 -8.66 -12.23 -9.27
CA PRO A 77 -8.38 -13.65 -9.45
C PRO A 77 -7.60 -13.98 -10.72
N GLU A 78 -7.83 -13.25 -11.83
CA GLU A 78 -7.10 -13.46 -13.08
C GLU A 78 -5.59 -13.16 -12.98
N ASN A 79 -5.17 -12.39 -11.97
CA ASN A 79 -3.78 -12.01 -11.74
C ASN A 79 -3.16 -12.73 -10.55
N GLU A 80 -3.88 -13.65 -9.88
CA GLU A 80 -3.40 -14.37 -8.70
C GLU A 80 -2.05 -15.06 -8.96
N ALA A 81 -1.91 -15.76 -10.10
CA ALA A 81 -0.67 -16.43 -10.46
C ALA A 81 0.50 -15.45 -10.62
N VAL A 82 0.24 -14.26 -11.18
CA VAL A 82 1.26 -13.22 -11.35
C VAL A 82 1.63 -12.61 -9.99
N PHE A 83 0.64 -12.37 -9.13
CA PHE A 83 0.88 -11.88 -7.78
C PHE A 83 1.71 -12.87 -6.96
N VAL A 84 1.38 -14.17 -6.98
CA VAL A 84 2.16 -15.22 -6.32
C VAL A 84 3.58 -15.30 -6.86
N GLU A 85 3.79 -15.17 -8.17
CA GLU A 85 5.12 -15.10 -8.78
C GLU A 85 5.93 -13.91 -8.23
N ILE A 86 5.32 -12.72 -8.16
CA ILE A 86 5.95 -11.51 -7.62
C ILE A 86 6.34 -11.72 -6.15
N VAL A 87 5.40 -12.15 -5.32
CA VAL A 87 5.64 -12.38 -3.88
C VAL A 87 6.76 -13.40 -3.68
N THR A 88 6.73 -14.52 -4.41
CA THR A 88 7.75 -15.57 -4.31
C THR A 88 9.14 -15.03 -4.66
N LYS A 89 9.26 -14.25 -5.75
CA LYS A 89 10.53 -13.63 -6.15
C LYS A 89 11.05 -12.66 -5.08
N CYS A 90 10.18 -11.78 -4.60
CA CYS A 90 10.56 -10.77 -3.61
C CYS A 90 10.99 -11.39 -2.28
N THR A 91 10.31 -12.45 -1.81
CA THR A 91 10.72 -13.18 -0.62
C THR A 91 12.06 -13.90 -0.82
N LEU A 92 12.30 -14.51 -1.98
CA LEU A 92 13.60 -15.13 -2.28
C LEU A 92 14.74 -14.10 -2.40
N GLU A 93 14.45 -12.89 -2.89
CA GLU A 93 15.40 -11.79 -2.94
C GLU A 93 15.71 -11.25 -1.54
N SER A 94 14.70 -11.16 -0.66
CA SER A 94 14.89 -10.70 0.73
C SER A 94 15.86 -11.61 1.49
N GLN A 95 15.78 -12.92 1.27
CA GLN A 95 16.64 -13.92 1.92
C GLN A 95 18.09 -13.97 1.39
N LYS A 96 18.36 -13.32 0.25
CA LYS A 96 19.68 -13.31 -0.41
C LYS A 96 20.44 -11.99 -0.21
N LYS A 97 19.78 -11.01 0.40
CA LYS A 97 20.36 -9.73 0.81
C LYS A 97 21.37 -9.93 1.94
#